data_AF-A0A3B5QPN0-F1
#
_entry.id   AF-A0A3B5QPN0-F1
#
_cell.length_a   1.000
_cell.length_b   1.000
_cell.length_c   1.000
_cell.angle_alpha   90.00
_cell.angle_beta   90.00
_cell.angle_gamma   90.00
#
_symmetry.space_group_name_H-M   'P 1'
#
loop_
_entity.id
_entity.type
_entity.pdbx_description
1 polymer ?
#
loop_
_entity_poly.entity_id
_entity_poly.type
_entity_poly.pdbx_seq_one_letter_code
_entity_poly.pdbx_strand_id
1 'polypeptide(L)'
;MVTPLLLLTELSLQSDMEDQKNQTCDFYRTDPDLPERFNNPEFFSTFRVRKTHPLYWTWNQTYGSKKPTVHEMQTGFKVMSHRFSEHYLRFGMQRDQGFNTAVDRSRVMHPMETQNKRYQLQHVYLYGHQCRASSNK
;
A
#
# COMPACT_ATOMS: atom_id res chain seq x y z
N MET A 1 14.11 -42.79 -55.29
CA MET A 1 13.92 -41.33 -55.14
C MET A 1 12.44 -41.08 -54.87
N VAL A 2 11.94 -41.36 -53.66
CA VAL A 2 10.53 -41.13 -53.29
C VAL A 2 10.49 -40.57 -51.86
N THR A 3 9.76 -39.45 -51.74
CA THR A 3 9.30 -38.70 -50.54
C THR A 3 10.30 -37.89 -49.69
N PRO A 4 10.15 -36.54 -49.68
CA PRO A 4 10.43 -35.69 -48.52
C PRO A 4 9.13 -35.22 -47.81
N LEU A 5 7.97 -35.81 -48.12
CA LEU A 5 6.66 -35.36 -47.64
C LEU A 5 6.24 -35.94 -46.29
N LEU A 6 6.90 -36.99 -45.79
CA LEU A 6 6.55 -37.62 -44.52
C LEU A 6 7.18 -36.95 -43.29
N LEU A 7 8.19 -36.08 -43.46
CA LEU A 7 8.82 -35.40 -42.32
C LEU A 7 8.03 -34.15 -41.86
N LEU A 8 7.21 -33.56 -42.74
CA LEU A 8 6.45 -32.35 -42.43
C LEU A 8 5.13 -32.64 -41.71
N THR A 9 4.57 -33.84 -41.85
CA THR A 9 3.37 -34.26 -41.12
C THR A 9 3.68 -34.66 -39.68
N GLU A 10 4.84 -35.25 -39.42
CA GLU A 10 5.31 -35.61 -38.07
C GLU A 10 5.55 -34.37 -37.19
N LEU A 11 6.03 -33.25 -37.77
CA LEU A 11 6.24 -31.99 -37.05
C LEU A 11 4.94 -31.23 -36.73
N SER A 12 3.82 -31.57 -37.38
CA SER A 12 2.54 -30.91 -37.16
C SER A 12 1.67 -31.61 -36.10
N LEU A 13 1.92 -32.88 -35.80
CA LEU A 13 1.11 -33.66 -34.85
C LEU A 13 1.54 -33.50 -33.38
N GLN A 14 2.67 -32.83 -33.12
CA GLN A 14 3.18 -32.63 -31.76
C GLN A 14 2.67 -31.34 -31.08
N SER A 15 1.99 -30.44 -31.79
CA SER A 15 1.50 -29.16 -31.23
C SER A 15 0.14 -29.25 -30.54
N ASP A 16 -0.53 -30.39 -30.67
CA ASP A 16 -1.91 -30.58 -30.22
C ASP A 16 -1.99 -31.46 -28.97
N MET A 17 -0.92 -31.48 -28.16
CA MET A 17 -0.98 -32.00 -26.80
C MET A 17 -1.78 -31.01 -25.95
N GLU A 18 -3.07 -31.30 -25.84
CA GLU A 18 -4.09 -30.74 -24.95
C GLU A 18 -3.71 -29.44 -24.22
N ASP A 19 -4.42 -28.38 -24.57
CA ASP A 19 -4.60 -27.17 -23.74
C ASP A 19 -5.42 -27.54 -22.48
N GLN A 20 -4.96 -28.55 -21.73
CA GLN A 20 -5.36 -28.70 -20.33
C GLN A 20 -4.94 -27.40 -19.66
N LYS A 21 -5.93 -26.63 -19.20
CA LYS A 21 -5.72 -25.44 -18.38
C LYS A 21 -5.07 -25.86 -17.06
N ASN A 22 -3.76 -26.03 -17.14
CA ASN A 22 -2.89 -26.42 -16.05
C ASN A 22 -2.67 -25.19 -15.18
N GLN A 23 -3.21 -25.22 -13.96
CA GLN A 23 -3.00 -24.15 -13.00
C GLN A 23 -1.66 -24.34 -12.31
N THR A 24 -1.04 -23.26 -11.87
CA THR A 24 0.26 -23.36 -11.19
C THR A 24 0.16 -24.05 -9.84
N CYS A 25 -1.00 -23.95 -9.18
CA CYS A 25 -1.32 -24.69 -7.96
C CYS A 25 -1.36 -26.21 -8.13
N ASP A 26 -1.59 -26.71 -9.36
CA ASP A 26 -1.64 -28.15 -9.62
C ASP A 26 -0.23 -28.77 -9.58
N PHE A 27 0.79 -27.99 -9.93
CA PHE A 27 2.19 -28.43 -10.00
C PHE A 27 3.02 -27.97 -8.81
N TYR A 28 2.68 -26.84 -8.22
CA TYR A 28 3.45 -26.20 -7.15
C TYR A 28 2.56 -25.79 -5.99
N ARG A 29 3.15 -25.74 -4.80
CA ARG A 29 2.49 -25.14 -3.65
C ARG A 29 2.49 -23.62 -3.79
N THR A 30 1.31 -23.05 -4.01
CA THR A 30 1.09 -21.61 -4.14
C THR A 30 0.57 -21.00 -2.84
N ASP A 31 0.81 -19.70 -2.66
CA ASP A 31 0.19 -18.92 -1.58
C ASP A 31 -1.32 -18.81 -1.79
N PRO A 32 -2.15 -18.83 -0.72
CA PRO A 32 -3.60 -18.70 -0.84
C PRO A 32 -4.04 -17.32 -1.37
N ASP A 33 -3.24 -16.29 -1.14
CA ASP A 33 -3.50 -14.91 -1.60
C ASP A 33 -2.87 -14.60 -2.97
N LEU A 34 -2.41 -15.62 -3.71
CA LEU A 34 -1.80 -15.42 -5.01
C LEU A 34 -2.84 -14.87 -6.01
N PRO A 35 -2.57 -13.76 -6.73
CA PRO A 35 -3.48 -13.28 -7.75
C PRO A 35 -3.77 -14.34 -8.81
N GLU A 36 -5.03 -14.43 -9.22
CA GLU A 36 -5.53 -15.43 -10.17
C GLU A 36 -4.73 -15.48 -11.48
N ARG A 37 -4.21 -14.33 -11.94
CA ARG A 37 -3.37 -14.23 -13.13
C ARG A 37 -2.07 -15.03 -13.04
N PHE A 38 -1.48 -15.16 -11.85
CA PHE A 38 -0.28 -15.99 -11.65
C PHE A 38 -0.63 -17.46 -11.46
N ASN A 39 -1.87 -17.77 -11.03
CA ASN A 39 -2.34 -19.15 -10.98
C ASN A 39 -2.68 -19.70 -12.36
N ASN A 40 -3.16 -18.85 -13.26
CA ASN A 40 -3.63 -19.22 -14.59
C ASN A 40 -2.76 -18.57 -15.67
N PRO A 41 -1.78 -19.28 -16.26
CA PRO A 41 -0.85 -18.67 -17.21
C PRO A 41 -1.51 -18.14 -18.49
N GLU A 42 -2.71 -18.62 -18.81
CA GLU A 42 -3.52 -18.15 -19.95
C GLU A 42 -3.91 -16.66 -19.87
N PHE A 43 -3.92 -16.04 -18.67
CA PHE A 43 -4.14 -14.60 -18.56
C PHE A 43 -3.06 -13.77 -19.26
N PHE A 44 -1.88 -14.34 -19.52
CA PHE A 44 -0.78 -13.68 -20.23
C PHE A 44 -0.89 -13.82 -21.76
N SER A 45 -2.09 -13.61 -22.29
CA SER A 45 -2.40 -13.75 -23.72
C SER A 45 -1.72 -12.71 -24.64
N THR A 46 -1.03 -11.72 -24.06
CA THR A 46 -0.27 -10.69 -24.79
C THR A 46 1.02 -11.21 -25.41
N PHE A 47 1.58 -12.31 -24.89
CA PHE A 47 2.74 -12.96 -25.49
C PHE A 47 2.28 -13.78 -26.68
N ARG A 48 2.51 -13.24 -27.88
CA ARG A 48 2.16 -13.89 -29.13
C ARG A 48 3.28 -13.68 -30.13
N VAL A 49 3.63 -14.75 -30.83
CA VAL A 49 4.49 -14.66 -32.01
C VAL A 49 3.78 -13.82 -33.05
N ARG A 50 4.33 -12.64 -33.37
CA ARG A 50 3.88 -11.88 -34.53
C ARG A 50 4.27 -12.66 -35.78
N LYS A 51 3.30 -12.90 -36.67
CA LYS A 51 3.56 -13.55 -37.96
C LYS A 51 4.38 -12.59 -38.82
N THR A 52 5.68 -12.81 -38.87
CA THR A 52 6.62 -12.10 -39.75
C THR A 52 7.18 -13.08 -40.77
N HIS A 53 7.42 -12.60 -41.98
CA HIS A 53 8.05 -13.42 -43.01
C HIS A 53 9.44 -13.89 -42.54
N PRO A 54 9.80 -15.18 -42.68
CA PRO A 54 11.07 -15.71 -42.16
C PRO A 54 12.31 -14.94 -42.61
N LEU A 55 12.32 -14.42 -43.86
CA LEU A 55 13.43 -13.60 -44.38
C LEU A 55 13.62 -12.27 -43.65
N TYR A 56 12.54 -11.72 -43.07
CA TYR A 56 12.54 -10.46 -42.33
C TYR A 56 12.47 -10.68 -40.82
N TRP A 57 12.76 -11.91 -40.36
CA TRP A 57 12.83 -12.21 -38.94
C TRP A 57 14.07 -11.54 -38.33
N THR A 58 13.90 -10.87 -37.19
CA THR A 58 15.00 -10.26 -36.46
C THR A 58 15.17 -10.93 -35.10
N TRP A 59 16.39 -10.97 -34.56
CA TRP A 59 16.65 -11.56 -33.24
C TRP A 59 15.79 -10.92 -32.14
N ASN A 60 15.54 -9.62 -32.23
CA ASN A 60 14.72 -8.87 -31.27
C ASN A 60 13.26 -9.37 -31.22
N GLN A 61 12.74 -9.95 -32.32
CA GLN A 61 11.39 -10.55 -32.34
C GLN A 61 11.30 -11.82 -31.49
N THR A 62 12.42 -12.40 -31.08
CA THR A 62 12.46 -13.52 -30.14
C THR A 62 11.97 -13.10 -28.76
N TYR A 63 12.25 -11.85 -28.35
CA TYR A 63 11.80 -11.34 -27.06
C TYR A 63 10.27 -11.21 -27.04
N GLY A 64 9.64 -11.73 -25.98
CA GLY A 64 8.17 -11.71 -25.81
C GLY A 64 7.39 -12.60 -26.80
N SER A 65 8.07 -13.42 -27.60
CA SER A 65 7.43 -14.32 -28.56
C SER A 65 6.77 -15.55 -27.90
N LYS A 66 7.28 -15.98 -26.74
CA LYS A 66 6.82 -17.16 -26.01
C LYS A 66 5.91 -16.76 -24.84
N LYS A 67 4.81 -17.49 -24.67
CA LYS A 67 3.94 -17.35 -23.50
C LYS A 67 4.61 -17.94 -22.26
N PRO A 68 4.44 -17.33 -21.09
CA PRO A 68 4.98 -17.88 -19.86
C PRO A 68 4.24 -19.17 -19.48
N THR A 69 4.99 -20.13 -18.94
CA THR A 69 4.49 -21.45 -18.55
C THR A 69 4.25 -21.56 -17.05
N VAL A 70 3.59 -22.62 -16.59
CA VAL A 70 3.35 -22.86 -15.15
C VAL A 70 4.64 -22.90 -14.31
N HIS A 71 5.76 -23.26 -14.91
CA HIS A 71 7.07 -23.36 -14.27
C HIS A 71 7.80 -22.01 -14.17
N GLU A 72 7.36 -21.01 -14.93
CA GLU A 72 7.92 -19.65 -14.90
C GLU A 72 7.07 -18.71 -14.03
N MET A 73 5.84 -19.11 -13.70
CA MET A 73 4.94 -18.33 -12.85
C MET A 73 5.43 -18.27 -11.40
N GLN A 74 5.14 -17.14 -10.76
CA GLN A 74 5.43 -16.94 -9.35
C GLN A 74 4.45 -17.74 -8.48
N THR A 75 4.97 -18.40 -7.45
CA THR A 75 4.16 -19.15 -6.47
C THR A 75 3.64 -18.28 -5.32
N GLY A 76 4.24 -17.10 -5.12
CA GLY A 76 3.82 -16.12 -4.13
C GLY A 76 4.05 -14.70 -4.64
N PHE A 77 3.13 -13.79 -4.33
CA PHE A 77 3.18 -12.40 -4.77
C PHE A 77 2.74 -11.48 -3.62
N LYS A 78 3.70 -10.76 -3.03
CA LYS A 78 3.46 -9.84 -1.92
C LYS A 78 3.63 -8.40 -2.42
N VAL A 79 2.51 -7.71 -2.62
CA VAL A 79 2.50 -6.31 -3.03
C VAL A 79 2.42 -5.41 -1.81
N MET A 80 3.15 -4.30 -1.84
CA MET A 80 2.97 -3.22 -0.88
C MET A 80 1.76 -2.38 -1.29
N SER A 81 0.78 -2.24 -0.40
CA SER A 81 -0.39 -1.40 -0.68
C SER A 81 -0.02 0.08 -0.55
N HIS A 82 -0.23 0.86 -1.60
CA HIS A 82 -0.03 2.32 -1.58
C HIS A 82 -1.32 3.10 -1.30
N ARG A 83 -2.44 2.42 -0.96
CA ARG A 83 -3.76 3.05 -0.75
C ARG A 83 -3.75 4.20 0.25
N PHE A 84 -3.06 4.02 1.39
CA PHE A 84 -2.94 5.06 2.40
C PHE A 84 -2.21 6.30 1.84
N SER A 85 -1.03 6.09 1.26
CA SER A 85 -0.22 7.16 0.70
C SER A 85 -0.95 7.87 -0.45
N GLU A 86 -1.59 7.12 -1.37
CA GLU A 86 -2.40 7.68 -2.45
C GLU A 86 -3.56 8.53 -1.94
N HIS A 87 -4.22 8.11 -0.86
CA HIS A 87 -5.28 8.89 -0.23
C HIS A 87 -4.76 10.23 0.27
N TYR A 88 -3.64 10.25 1.00
CA TYR A 88 -3.05 11.47 1.54
C TYR A 88 -2.43 12.37 0.46
N LEU A 89 -1.81 11.79 -0.57
CA LEU A 89 -1.21 12.53 -1.68
C LEU A 89 -2.22 13.43 -2.40
N ARG A 90 -3.50 13.05 -2.45
CA ARG A 90 -4.58 13.87 -3.06
C ARG A 90 -4.78 15.21 -2.37
N PHE A 91 -4.53 15.31 -1.06
CA PHE A 91 -4.74 16.53 -0.28
C PHE A 91 -3.56 17.51 -0.39
N GLY A 92 -2.46 17.09 -1.03
CA GLY A 92 -1.30 17.94 -1.29
C GLY A 92 -0.49 18.26 -0.03
N MET A 93 0.25 19.36 -0.08
CA MET A 93 1.17 19.76 0.96
C MET A 93 0.41 20.35 2.16
N GLN A 94 0.60 19.76 3.35
CA GLN A 94 -0.01 20.24 4.58
C GLN A 94 0.38 21.70 4.85
N ARG A 95 -0.61 22.52 5.25
CA ARG A 95 -0.38 23.90 5.68
C ARG A 95 -1.00 24.12 7.05
N ASP A 96 -0.27 24.85 7.89
CA ASP A 96 -0.75 25.22 9.21
C ASP A 96 -1.59 26.51 9.09
N GLN A 97 -2.88 26.41 9.37
CA GLN A 97 -3.83 27.54 9.42
C GLN A 97 -4.38 27.80 10.83
N GLY A 98 -3.81 27.14 11.85
CA GLY A 98 -4.23 27.30 13.24
C GLY A 98 -3.72 28.60 13.86
N PHE A 99 -4.55 29.23 14.70
CA PHE A 99 -4.13 30.38 15.51
C PHE A 99 -3.48 29.91 16.82
N ASN A 100 -2.45 30.64 17.28
CA ASN A 100 -1.81 30.38 18.57
C ASN A 100 -2.73 30.85 19.71
N THR A 101 -3.60 29.96 20.17
CA THR A 101 -4.55 30.19 21.27
C THR A 101 -4.05 29.66 22.62
N ALA A 102 -2.84 29.11 22.66
CA ALA A 102 -2.27 28.62 23.90
C ALA A 102 -2.13 29.77 24.91
N VAL A 103 -2.78 29.63 26.06
CA VAL A 103 -2.62 30.54 27.19
C VAL A 103 -1.21 30.37 27.75
N ASP A 104 -0.53 31.49 28.03
CA ASP A 104 0.79 31.46 28.66
C ASP A 104 0.74 30.67 29.98
N ARG A 105 1.68 29.73 30.12
CA ARG A 105 1.81 28.85 31.30
C ARG A 105 3.00 29.24 32.16
N SER A 106 3.51 30.46 32.02
CA SER A 106 4.64 30.89 32.82
C SER A 106 4.32 30.74 34.32
N ARG A 107 5.29 30.21 35.08
CA ARG A 107 5.14 30.03 36.54
C ARG A 107 5.03 31.37 37.26
N VAL A 108 5.41 32.45 36.59
CA VAL A 108 5.49 33.82 37.11
C VAL A 108 4.22 34.61 36.79
N MET A 109 3.68 34.52 35.56
CA MET A 109 2.45 35.21 35.18
C MET A 109 1.23 34.36 35.52
N HIS A 110 0.68 34.57 36.71
CA HIS A 110 -0.60 34.00 37.07
C HIS A 110 -1.73 34.78 36.38
N PRO A 111 -2.78 34.09 35.87
CA PRO A 111 -3.98 34.77 35.37
C PRO A 111 -4.53 35.74 36.42
N MET A 112 -5.01 36.91 35.99
CA MET A 112 -5.47 37.99 36.88
C MET A 112 -6.49 37.51 37.93
N GLU A 113 -7.36 36.56 37.55
CA GLU A 113 -8.33 35.92 38.45
C GLU A 113 -7.67 35.14 39.60
N THR A 114 -6.53 34.50 39.34
CA THR A 114 -5.76 33.77 40.35
C THR A 114 -4.97 34.73 41.24
N GLN A 115 -4.46 35.84 40.68
CA GLN A 115 -3.80 36.90 41.45
C GLN A 115 -4.77 37.53 42.46
N ASN A 116 -6.00 37.85 42.04
CA ASN A 116 -7.02 38.44 42.92
C ASN A 116 -7.39 37.52 44.08
N LYS A 117 -7.54 36.21 43.84
CA LYS A 117 -7.81 35.22 44.91
C LYS A 117 -6.66 35.14 45.92
N ARG A 118 -5.40 35.15 45.47
CA ARG A 118 -4.23 35.15 46.36
C ARG A 118 -4.13 36.42 47.19
N TYR A 119 -4.39 37.58 46.60
CA TYR A 119 -4.41 38.86 47.32
C TYR A 119 -5.49 38.88 48.41
N GLN A 120 -6.70 38.44 48.07
CA GLN A 120 -7.80 38.37 49.05
C GLN A 120 -7.48 37.42 50.20
N LEU A 121 -6.92 36.24 49.91
CA LEU A 121 -6.48 35.30 50.94
C LEU A 121 -5.39 35.91 51.83
N GLN A 122 -4.37 36.55 51.26
CA GLN A 122 -3.32 37.23 52.02
C GLN A 122 -3.89 38.33 52.92
N HIS A 123 -4.83 39.14 52.41
CA HIS A 123 -5.49 40.19 53.19
C HIS A 123 -6.28 39.63 54.37
N VAL A 124 -7.03 38.54 54.18
CA VAL A 124 -7.78 37.87 55.26
C VAL A 124 -6.83 37.26 56.29
N TYR A 125 -5.71 36.67 55.88
CA TYR A 125 -4.72 36.12 56.81
C TYR A 125 -4.04 37.19 57.67
N LEU A 126 -3.71 38.35 57.08
CA LEU A 126 -3.02 39.43 57.78
C LEU A 126 -3.94 40.26 58.68
N TYR A 127 -5.20 40.45 58.29
CA TYR A 127 -6.11 41.39 58.94
C TYR A 127 -7.40 40.74 59.50
N GLY A 128 -7.61 39.44 59.31
CA GLY A 128 -8.85 38.75 59.69
C GLY A 128 -8.97 38.33 61.16
N HIS A 129 -7.93 38.51 61.98
CA HIS A 129 -7.93 38.16 63.41
C HIS A 129 -8.50 39.26 64.33
N GLN A 130 -9.57 39.94 63.91
CA GLN A 130 -10.36 40.79 64.82
C GLN A 130 -11.61 40.04 65.27
N CYS A 131 -11.45 39.18 66.29
CA CYS A 131 -12.58 38.65 67.02
C CYS A 131 -13.07 39.67 68.06
N ARG A 132 -14.26 40.22 67.80
CA ARG A 132 -15.45 40.02 68.62
C ARG A 132 -15.22 40.05 70.15
N ALA A 133 -15.00 41.24 70.71
CA ALA A 133 -15.21 41.49 72.13
C ALA A 133 -16.56 42.23 72.29
N SER A 134 -17.66 41.48 72.40
CA SER A 134 -18.95 42.08 72.76
C SER A 134 -19.65 41.25 73.83
N SER A 135 -19.95 41.96 74.92
CA SER A 135 -21.00 41.73 75.91
C SER A 135 -20.72 40.68 76.99
N ASN A 136 -20.48 41.18 78.20
CA ASN A 136 -21.06 40.68 79.45
C ASN A 136 -20.82 41.73 80.56
N LYS A 137 -21.83 42.57 80.82
CA LYS A 137 -22.06 43.22 82.12
C LYS A 137 -23.55 43.55 82.23
#